data_AF-A0A6S7JJW3-F1
#
_entry.id   AF-A0A6S7JJW3-F1
#
_cell.length_a   1.000
_cell.length_b   1.000
_cell.length_c   1.000
_cell.angle_alpha   90.00
_cell.angle_beta   90.00
_cell.angle_gamma   90.00
#
_symmetry.space_group_name_H-M   'P 1'
#
loop_
_entity.id
_entity.type
_entity.pdbx_description
1 polymer ?
#
loop_
_entity_poly.entity_id
_entity_poly.type
_entity_poly.pdbx_seq_one_letter_code
_entity_poly.pdbx_strand_id
1 'polypeptide(L)' 'MSGFLRGHSCATALVKLTDDWRDALDKKNDVGVVAIDLSKAFDSICHNLLLAKLKAYGLQDSALQLMRSYLQDRKQR' A
#
# COMPACT_ATOMS: atom_id res chain seq x y z
N MET A 1 7.74 -1.85 -2.99
CA MET A 1 6.47 -2.22 -2.33
C MET A 1 6.60 -3.67 -1.89
N SER A 2 6.54 -3.95 -0.58
CA SER A 2 6.74 -5.31 -0.02
C SER A 2 5.65 -5.76 0.95
N GLY A 3 4.80 -4.85 1.44
CA GLY A 3 3.71 -5.21 2.37
C GLY A 3 2.58 -5.96 1.67
N PHE A 4 1.97 -6.92 2.38
CA PHE A 4 0.80 -7.71 1.93
C PHE A 4 1.00 -8.51 0.62
N LEU A 5 2.25 -8.77 0.21
CA LEU A 5 2.58 -9.55 -0.98
C LEU A 5 3.20 -10.90 -0.60
N ARG A 6 2.84 -11.95 -1.32
CA ARG A 6 3.39 -13.30 -1.12
C ARG A 6 4.88 -13.31 -1.44
N GLY A 7 5.68 -13.93 -0.56
CA GLY A 7 7.13 -14.03 -0.74
C GLY A 7 7.91 -12.76 -0.37
N HIS A 8 7.24 -11.73 0.15
CA HIS A 8 7.87 -10.51 0.64
C HIS A 8 7.73 -10.39 2.16
N SER A 9 8.73 -9.79 2.78
CA SER A 9 8.77 -9.48 4.22
C SER A 9 9.40 -8.11 4.47
N CYS A 10 9.29 -7.61 5.71
CA CYS A 10 10.00 -6.40 6.14
C CYS A 10 11.51 -6.53 5.92
N ALA A 11 12.09 -7.71 6.16
CA ALA A 11 13.51 -7.97 5.93
C ALA A 11 13.88 -7.84 4.45
N THR A 12 13.09 -8.43 3.54
CA THR A 12 13.36 -8.29 2.09
C THR A 12 13.22 -6.85 1.60
N ALA A 13 12.34 -6.06 2.23
CA ALA A 13 12.19 -4.64 1.91
C ALA A 13 13.42 -3.84 2.34
N LEU A 14 13.92 -4.09 3.56
CA LEU A 14 15.11 -3.42 4.09
C LEU A 14 16.36 -3.76 3.28
N VAL A 15 16.60 -5.06 3.01
CA VAL A 15 17.74 -5.51 2.20
C VAL A 15 17.73 -4.82 0.83
N LYS A 16 16.57 -4.79 0.16
CA LYS A 16 16.43 -4.12 -1.13
C LYS A 16 16.76 -2.62 -1.04
N LEU A 17 16.20 -1.91 -0.07
CA LEU A 17 16.46 -0.48 0.09
C LEU A 17 17.94 -0.19 0.33
N THR A 18 18.60 -0.97 1.19
CA THR A 18 20.02 -0.78 1.49
C THR A 18 20.92 -1.12 0.31
N ASP A 19 20.56 -2.16 -0.46
CA ASP A 19 21.29 -2.51 -1.69
C ASP A 19 21.13 -1.41 -2.75
N ASP A 20 19.90 -0.91 -2.96
CA ASP A 20 19.63 0.19 -3.89
C ASP A 20 20.44 1.47 -3.51
N TRP A 21 20.56 1.79 -2.22
CA TRP A 21 21.36 2.92 -1.74
C TRP A 21 22.85 2.70 -1.92
N ARG A 22 23.34 1.50 -1.61
CA ARG A 22 24.75 1.13 -1.80
C ARG A 22 25.14 1.26 -3.27
N ASP A 23 24.33 0.73 -4.18
CA ASP A 23 24.56 0.80 -5.62
C ASP A 23 24.60 2.25 -6.14
N ALA A 24 23.80 3.14 -5.57
CA ALA A 24 23.82 4.56 -5.93
C ALA A 24 25.10 5.25 -5.45
N LEU A 25 25.54 4.97 -4.23
CA LEU A 25 26.78 5.50 -3.66
C LEU A 25 28.01 5.01 -4.44
N ASP A 26 28.06 3.73 -4.82
CA ASP A 26 29.13 3.16 -5.65
C ASP A 26 29.23 3.86 -7.02
N LYS A 27 28.10 4.36 -7.53
CA LYS A 27 28.01 5.15 -8.77
C LYS A 27 28.27 6.65 -8.57
N LYS A 28 28.67 7.08 -7.36
CA LYS A 28 28.89 8.48 -6.97
C LYS A 28 27.64 9.36 -7.09
N ASN A 29 26.45 8.78 -6.95
CA ASN A 29 25.20 9.54 -6.84
C ASN A 29 24.88 9.83 -5.36
N ASP A 30 24.15 10.91 -5.11
CA ASP A 30 23.62 11.23 -3.79
C ASP A 30 22.35 10.42 -3.50
N VAL A 31 22.16 10.05 -2.23
CA VAL A 31 20.98 9.31 -1.75
C VAL A 31 20.25 10.15 -0.69
N GLY A 32 18.96 10.37 -0.92
CA GLY A 32 18.06 11.00 0.04
C GLY A 32 16.83 10.14 0.29
N VAL A 33 16.35 10.11 1.54
CA VAL A 33 15.20 9.29 1.94
C VAL A 33 14.14 10.16 2.60
N VAL A 34 12.90 10.06 2.11
CA VAL A 34 11.72 10.66 2.75
C VAL A 34 10.83 9.52 3.23
N ALA A 35 10.70 9.38 4.54
CA ALA A 35 9.79 8.42 5.16
C ALA A 35 8.44 9.08 5.41
N ILE A 36 7.38 8.54 4.82
CA ILE A 36 6.01 9.02 4.98
C ILE A 36 5.19 7.92 5.65
N ASP A 37 4.45 8.27 6.69
CA ASP A 37 3.51 7.39 7.37
C ASP A 37 2.11 8.03 7.38
N LEU A 38 1.07 7.20 7.24
CA LEU A 38 -0.32 7.66 7.23
C LEU A 38 -1.02 7.24 8.53
N SER A 39 -1.34 8.23 9.36
CA SER A 39 -2.12 7.99 10.57
C SER A 39 -3.47 7.37 10.25
N LYS A 40 -3.79 6.26 10.94
CA LYS A 40 -5.03 5.49 10.78
C LYS A 40 -5.34 5.20 9.30
N ALA A 41 -4.37 4.67 8.55
CA ALA A 41 -4.46 4.51 7.10
C ALA A 41 -5.80 3.94 6.60
N PHE A 42 -6.36 2.94 7.27
CA PHE A 42 -7.64 2.34 6.88
C PHE A 42 -8.87 3.20 7.17
N ASP A 43 -8.82 4.08 8.18
CA ASP A 43 -9.91 5.01 8.49
C ASP A 43 -9.84 6.27 7.61
N SER A 44 -8.63 6.63 7.17
CA SER A 44 -8.35 7.82 6.36
C SER A 44 -8.60 7.63 4.86
N ILE A 45 -8.79 6.40 4.38
CA ILE A 45 -9.03 6.12 2.95
C ILE A 45 -10.47 6.49 2.57
N CYS A 46 -10.62 7.27 1.48
CA CYS A 46 -11.93 7.55 0.91
C CYS A 46 -12.57 6.29 0.29
N HIS A 47 -13.64 5.78 0.91
CA HIS A 47 -14.31 4.55 0.46
C HIS A 47 -14.87 4.63 -0.97
N ASN A 48 -15.41 5.78 -1.38
CA ASN A 48 -15.93 5.95 -2.74
C ASN A 48 -14.81 5.86 -3.79
N LEU A 49 -13.65 6.46 -3.50
CA LEU A 49 -12.48 6.37 -4.38
C LEU A 49 -11.91 4.94 -4.43
N LEU A 50 -11.88 4.24 -3.29
CA LEU A 50 -11.46 2.84 -3.23
C LEU A 50 -12.36 1.96 -4.12
N LEU A 51 -13.69 2.07 -3.99
CA LEU A 51 -14.64 1.29 -4.79
C LEU A 51 -14.53 1.60 -6.30
N ALA A 52 -14.33 2.88 -6.66
CA ALA A 52 -14.12 3.27 -8.05
C ALA A 52 -12.84 2.64 -8.64
N LYS A 53 -11.74 2.61 -7.88
CA LYS A 53 -10.49 1.94 -8.29
C LYS A 53 -10.69 0.43 -8.45
N LEU A 54 -11.36 -0.21 -7.50
CA LEU A 54 -11.66 -1.64 -7.58
C LEU A 54 -12.48 -2.00 -8.81
N LYS A 55 -13.47 -1.17 -9.17
CA LYS A 55 -14.24 -1.33 -10.41
C LYS A 55 -13.34 -1.19 -11.65
N ALA A 56 -12.46 -0.20 -11.67
CA ALA A 56 -11.51 0.00 -12.77
C ALA A 56 -10.51 -1.16 -12.92
N TYR A 57 -10.18 -1.86 -11.83
CA TYR A 57 -9.36 -3.08 -11.86
C TYR A 57 -10.13 -4.35 -12.26
N GLY A 58 -11.42 -4.25 -12.58
CA GLY A 58 -12.22 -5.34 -13.13
C GLY A 58 -12.99 -6.17 -12.11
N LEU A 59 -13.18 -5.68 -10.87
CA LEU A 59 -14.07 -6.36 -9.93
C LEU A 59 -15.52 -6.29 -10.41
N GLN A 60 -16.21 -7.43 -10.31
CA GLN A 60 -17.63 -7.55 -10.64
C GLN A 60 -18.51 -6.74 -9.68
N ASP A 61 -19.67 -6.30 -10.15
CA ASP A 61 -20.59 -5.47 -9.35
C ASP A 61 -21.06 -6.18 -8.05
N SER A 62 -21.20 -7.51 -8.06
CA SER A 62 -21.53 -8.31 -6.86
C SER A 62 -20.43 -8.23 -5.78
N ALA A 63 -19.16 -8.35 -6.18
CA ALA A 63 -18.03 -8.19 -5.28
C ALA A 63 -17.90 -6.75 -4.77
N LEU A 64 -18.17 -5.75 -5.63
CA LEU A 64 -18.19 -4.34 -5.23
C LEU A 64 -19.30 -4.03 -4.23
N GLN A 65 -20.49 -4.64 -4.38
CA GLN A 65 -21.57 -4.51 -3.39
C GLN A 65 -21.15 -5.10 -2.03
N LEU A 66 -20.51 -6.28 -2.03
CA LEU A 66 -19.98 -6.88 -0.80
C LEU A 66 -18.95 -5.98 -0.12
N MET A 67 -17.99 -5.44 -0.88
CA MET A 67 -16.98 -4.51 -0.34
C MET A 67 -17.63 -3.24 0.20
N ARG A 68 -18.64 -2.71 -0.50
CA ARG A 68 -19.39 -1.54 -0.05
C ARG A 68 -20.11 -1.82 1.27
N SER A 69 -20.80 -2.94 1.41
CA SER A 69 -21.48 -3.30 2.67
C SER A 69 -20.50 -3.52 3.82
N TYR A 70 -19.30 -4.05 3.52
CA TYR A 70 -18.27 -4.27 4.54
C TYR A 70 -17.65 -2.96 5.05
N LEU A 71 -17.48 -1.97 4.16
CA LEU A 71 -16.86 -0.68 4.48
C LEU A 71 -17.85 0.35 5.05
N GLN A 72 -19.14 0.22 4.76
CA GLN A 72 -20.18 1.11 5.28
C GLN A 72 -20.47 0.85 6.76
N ASP A 73 -20.71 1.93 7.52
CA ASP A 73 -21.12 1.90 8.93
C ASP A 73 -20.28 1.01 9.85
N ARG A 74 -18.97 0.91 9.56
CA ARG A 74 -18.01 0.20 10.42
C ARG A 74 -18.06 0.77 11.83
N LYS A 75 -18.39 -0.10 12.79
CA LYS A 75 -18.25 0.18 14.22
C LYS A 75 -17.15 -0.71 14.78
N GLN A 76 -16.17 -0.10 15.43
CA GLN A 76 -15.18 -0.82 16.24
C GLN A 76 -15.73 -0.91 17.66
N ARG A 77 -15.82 -2.11 18.24
CA ARG A 77 -16.08 -2.28 19.67
C ARG A 77 -14.83 -1.96 20.47
#